data_AF-A0A3L8RVF5-F1
#
_entry.id   AF-A0A3L8RVF5-F1
#
_cell.length_a   1.000
_cell.length_b   1.000
_cell.length_c   1.000
_cell.angle_alpha   90.00
_cell.angle_beta   90.00
_cell.angle_gamma   90.00
#
_symmetry.space_group_name_H-M   'P 1'
#
loop_
_entity.id
_entity.type
_entity.pdbx_description
1 polymer ?
#
loop_
_entity_poly.entity_id
_entity_poly.type
_entity_poly.pdbx_seq_one_letter_code
_entity_poly.pdbx_strand_id
1 'polypeptide(L)'
;MDGVSGKDQNVLSPVNCWNLLLNQVKRESRDHTTLSDIYLNNIIPRFVQVSEDSGRLFKKSKEVGLQLQEDLMKVLNELYTVMKTYHMYNADSISAQSKLKEAEKQEEKQIGKSVKQEDKQTPRSPDSTSNVKFEEKHVRRSSVKKIEKMKEKRQAKYTENRLKAIKARNEYLLALEATNASVFKYYIHDLSDLIDQCCDLGYHASLNRALRTFLSAELNLEQSKHEGLDAIENAVENLDANSDKQRLMEMYNNVFCPPMKFEFQPHMGDMKMKEYLEGRNLITKLQAKHDLLQKTLGESQRTDCALASGRRSSTVRKQDSSQAIPLVVESCIRFISRHGLQHEGIFRVSGSQVEVNDIKNAFERGEDPLAGDQNDHDMDSIAGVLKLYFRGLEHPLFPKDIFHDLIACVKRQKITEETASEMACAFLLLINAFPDLDLCSVEKQDPLSPEGTLPPELIYAAHFFLRALCLTLSLC
;
A
#
# COMPACT_ATOMS: atom_id res chain seq x y z
N MET A 1 2.21 -41.53 3.26
CA MET A 1 3.39 -42.38 3.04
C MET A 1 3.62 -42.42 1.55
N ASP A 2 4.30 -41.41 1.02
CA ASP A 2 4.72 -41.39 -0.38
C ASP A 2 6.26 -41.36 -0.39
N GLY A 3 6.82 -42.30 -1.14
CA GLY A 3 8.22 -42.67 -1.09
C GLY A 3 9.14 -41.54 -1.52
N VAL A 4 9.94 -41.06 -0.57
CA VAL A 4 11.18 -40.34 -0.86
C VAL A 4 12.10 -41.31 -1.57
N SER A 5 12.31 -41.09 -2.87
CA SER A 5 13.27 -41.86 -3.64
C SER A 5 14.65 -41.72 -2.99
N GLY A 6 15.39 -42.82 -2.83
CA GLY A 6 16.68 -42.89 -2.11
C GLY A 6 17.84 -42.09 -2.71
N LYS A 7 17.58 -41.04 -3.51
CA LYS A 7 18.58 -40.11 -4.04
C LYS A 7 18.75 -38.83 -3.21
N ASP A 8 17.78 -38.47 -2.37
CA ASP A 8 17.82 -37.21 -1.61
C ASP A 8 18.63 -37.31 -0.30
N GLN A 9 18.97 -38.51 0.17
CA GLN A 9 19.71 -38.72 1.41
C GLN A 9 21.20 -38.37 1.36
N ASN A 10 21.77 -38.13 0.18
CA ASN A 10 23.22 -37.91 -0.02
C ASN A 10 23.59 -36.44 -0.30
N VAL A 11 22.65 -35.50 -0.17
CA VAL A 11 22.91 -34.09 -0.49
C VAL A 11 23.64 -33.44 0.68
N LEU A 12 24.76 -32.75 0.41
CA LEU A 12 25.47 -31.96 1.43
C LEU A 12 24.57 -30.83 1.95
N SER A 13 24.72 -30.44 3.21
CA SER A 13 23.83 -29.46 3.85
C SER A 13 23.69 -28.13 3.06
N PRO A 14 24.75 -27.54 2.45
CA PRO A 14 24.60 -26.32 1.65
C PRO A 14 23.84 -26.55 0.35
N VAL A 15 23.97 -27.73 -0.26
CA VAL A 15 23.26 -28.08 -1.48
C VAL A 15 21.77 -28.29 -1.18
N ASN A 16 21.44 -28.79 0.02
CA ASN A 16 20.05 -28.87 0.47
C ASN A 16 19.43 -27.47 0.65
N CYS A 17 20.15 -26.53 1.26
CA CYS A 17 19.72 -25.13 1.35
C CYS A 17 19.46 -24.52 -0.04
N TRP A 18 20.38 -24.73 -0.98
CA TRP A 18 20.24 -24.28 -2.36
C TRP A 18 19.00 -24.86 -3.05
N ASN A 19 18.76 -26.17 -2.90
CA ASN A 19 17.59 -26.82 -3.48
C ASN A 19 16.27 -26.28 -2.91
N LEU A 20 16.21 -26.04 -1.60
CA LEU A 20 15.02 -25.47 -0.94
C LEU A 20 14.79 -24.01 -1.38
N LEU A 21 15.85 -23.23 -1.52
CA LEU A 21 15.76 -21.87 -2.06
C LEU A 21 15.19 -21.86 -3.48
N LEU A 22 15.69 -22.72 -4.37
CA LEU A 22 15.14 -22.86 -5.72
C LEU A 22 13.69 -23.35 -5.73
N ASN A 23 13.32 -24.23 -4.80
CA ASN A 23 11.94 -24.68 -4.66
C ASN A 23 11.02 -23.57 -4.16
N GLN A 24 11.50 -22.67 -3.31
CA GLN A 24 10.74 -21.52 -2.86
C GLN A 24 10.42 -20.55 -4.02
N VAL A 25 11.40 -20.22 -4.86
CA VAL A 25 11.17 -19.40 -6.06
C VAL A 25 10.13 -20.05 -6.98
N LYS A 26 10.21 -21.37 -7.17
CA LYS A 26 9.22 -22.11 -7.98
C LYS A 26 7.82 -22.12 -7.34
N ARG A 27 7.73 -22.18 -6.01
CA ARG A 27 6.48 -22.11 -5.25
C ARG A 27 5.85 -20.73 -5.44
N GLU A 28 6.59 -19.65 -5.14
CA GLU A 28 6.10 -18.28 -5.29
C GLU A 28 5.65 -17.98 -6.73
N SER A 29 6.39 -18.44 -7.74
CA SER A 29 5.98 -18.30 -9.15
C SER A 29 4.60 -18.94 -9.44
N ARG A 30 4.34 -20.13 -8.89
CA ARG A 30 3.04 -20.82 -9.05
C ARG A 30 1.93 -20.14 -8.24
N ASP A 31 2.25 -19.67 -7.05
CA ASP A 31 1.30 -18.99 -6.17
C ASP A 31 0.86 -17.65 -6.79
N HIS A 32 1.80 -16.87 -7.35
CA HIS A 32 1.48 -15.65 -8.10
C HIS A 32 0.68 -15.92 -9.38
N THR A 33 0.94 -17.04 -10.07
CA THR A 33 0.10 -17.47 -11.21
C THR A 33 -1.32 -17.77 -10.75
N THR A 34 -1.46 -18.52 -9.64
CA THR A 34 -2.76 -18.83 -9.03
C THR A 34 -3.49 -17.57 -8.58
N LEU A 35 -2.78 -16.61 -7.99
CA LEU A 35 -3.33 -15.31 -7.60
C LEU A 35 -3.84 -14.53 -8.82
N SER A 36 -3.08 -14.52 -9.91
CA SER A 36 -3.49 -13.92 -11.18
C SER A 36 -4.77 -14.57 -11.73
N ASP A 37 -4.86 -15.89 -11.70
CA ASP A 37 -6.05 -16.63 -12.11
C ASP A 37 -7.26 -16.33 -11.22
N ILE A 38 -7.07 -16.19 -9.90
CA ILE A 38 -8.13 -15.79 -8.97
C ILE A 38 -8.61 -14.37 -9.30
N TYR A 39 -7.71 -13.45 -9.61
CA TYR A 39 -8.08 -12.08 -9.97
C TYR A 39 -8.90 -12.05 -11.26
N LEU A 40 -8.41 -12.71 -12.31
CA LEU A 40 -9.04 -12.73 -13.64
C LEU A 40 -10.38 -13.46 -13.64
N ASN A 41 -10.47 -14.61 -12.96
CA ASN A 41 -11.63 -15.50 -13.07
C ASN A 41 -12.65 -15.33 -11.93
N ASN A 42 -12.26 -14.73 -10.80
CA ASN A 42 -13.17 -14.54 -9.66
C ASN A 42 -13.39 -13.07 -9.31
N ILE A 43 -12.31 -12.32 -9.05
CA ILE A 43 -12.44 -10.98 -8.47
C ILE A 43 -12.97 -9.97 -9.48
N ILE A 44 -12.34 -9.88 -10.67
CA ILE A 44 -12.76 -8.97 -11.73
C ILE A 44 -14.22 -9.22 -12.15
N PRO A 45 -14.66 -10.46 -12.45
CA PRO A 45 -16.05 -10.75 -12.78
C PRO A 45 -17.03 -10.35 -11.69
N ARG A 46 -16.68 -10.52 -10.41
CA ARG A 46 -17.52 -10.08 -9.28
C ARG A 46 -17.67 -8.57 -9.26
N PHE A 47 -16.60 -7.81 -9.48
CA PHE A 47 -16.68 -6.34 -9.55
C PHE A 47 -17.49 -5.85 -10.75
N VAL A 48 -17.34 -6.50 -11.90
CA VAL A 48 -18.17 -6.23 -13.09
C VAL A 48 -19.64 -6.44 -12.76
N GLN A 49 -19.99 -7.59 -12.17
CA GLN A 49 -21.36 -7.88 -11.77
C GLN A 49 -21.90 -6.85 -10.75
N VAL A 50 -21.12 -6.52 -9.71
CA VAL A 50 -21.50 -5.49 -8.73
C VAL A 50 -21.75 -4.15 -9.41
N SER A 51 -20.91 -3.75 -10.37
CA SER A 51 -21.09 -2.50 -11.11
C SER A 51 -22.37 -2.49 -11.94
N GLU A 52 -22.66 -3.59 -12.65
CA GLU A 52 -23.89 -3.72 -13.43
C GLU A 52 -25.14 -3.70 -12.55
N ASP A 53 -25.13 -4.45 -11.45
CA ASP A 53 -26.25 -4.55 -10.52
C ASP A 53 -26.48 -3.19 -9.84
N SER A 54 -25.43 -2.50 -9.41
CA SER A 54 -25.50 -1.12 -8.91
C SER A 54 -26.12 -0.18 -9.95
N GLY A 55 -25.70 -0.25 -11.21
CA GLY A 55 -26.26 0.57 -12.28
C GLY A 55 -27.77 0.37 -12.46
N ARG A 56 -28.23 -0.89 -12.44
CA ARG A 56 -29.67 -1.22 -12.51
C ARG A 56 -30.41 -0.72 -11.28
N LEU A 57 -29.83 -0.91 -10.10
CA LEU A 57 -30.40 -0.52 -8.82
C LEU A 57 -30.58 1.00 -8.75
N PHE A 58 -29.53 1.79 -9.02
CA PHE A 58 -29.61 3.26 -9.04
C PHE A 58 -30.65 3.79 -10.02
N LYS A 59 -30.76 3.19 -11.21
CA LYS A 59 -31.81 3.55 -12.17
C LYS A 59 -33.19 3.32 -11.57
N LYS A 60 -33.41 2.19 -10.91
CA LYS A 60 -34.69 1.87 -10.30
C LYS A 60 -35.01 2.76 -9.11
N SER A 61 -34.04 3.04 -8.25
CA SER A 61 -34.18 3.97 -7.11
C SER A 61 -34.54 5.38 -7.60
N LYS A 62 -33.91 5.83 -8.69
CA LYS A 62 -34.27 7.11 -9.31
C LYS A 62 -35.71 7.14 -9.81
N GLU A 63 -36.18 6.08 -10.47
CA GLU A 63 -37.58 5.97 -10.91
C GLU A 63 -38.55 6.06 -9.72
N VAL A 64 -38.26 5.36 -8.62
CA VAL A 64 -39.08 5.39 -7.40
C VAL A 64 -39.07 6.79 -6.76
N GLY A 65 -37.90 7.43 -6.66
CA GLY A 65 -37.79 8.79 -6.13
C GLY A 65 -38.57 9.82 -6.95
N LEU A 66 -38.55 9.71 -8.28
CA LEU A 66 -39.34 10.56 -9.16
C LEU A 66 -40.85 10.33 -8.97
N GLN A 67 -41.28 9.08 -8.79
CA GLN A 67 -42.67 8.75 -8.52
C GLN A 67 -43.15 9.38 -7.20
N LEU A 68 -42.36 9.28 -6.13
CA LEU A 68 -42.68 9.90 -4.84
C LEU A 68 -42.81 11.42 -4.95
N GLN A 69 -41.93 12.07 -5.72
CA GLN A 69 -42.01 13.51 -5.99
C GLN A 69 -43.25 13.89 -6.79
N GLU A 70 -43.60 13.10 -7.81
CA GLU A 70 -44.79 13.34 -8.62
C GLU A 70 -46.06 13.25 -7.77
N ASP A 71 -46.13 12.24 -6.89
CA ASP A 71 -47.29 12.04 -6.02
C ASP A 71 -47.41 13.14 -4.95
N LEU A 72 -46.29 13.61 -4.39
CA LEU A 72 -46.29 14.78 -3.50
C LEU A 72 -46.79 16.04 -4.22
N MET A 73 -46.35 16.25 -5.46
CA MET A 73 -46.77 17.41 -6.26
C MET A 73 -48.28 17.36 -6.58
N LYS A 74 -48.86 16.18 -6.80
CA LYS A 74 -50.32 16.02 -6.96
C LYS A 74 -51.07 16.51 -5.73
N VAL A 75 -50.66 16.08 -4.53
CA VAL A 75 -51.29 16.51 -3.26
C VAL A 75 -51.18 18.03 -3.06
N LEU A 76 -50.02 18.62 -3.36
CA LEU A 76 -49.84 20.08 -3.27
C LEU A 76 -50.75 20.85 -4.25
N ASN A 77 -50.91 20.34 -5.48
CA ASN A 77 -51.80 20.95 -6.48
C ASN A 77 -53.28 20.84 -6.09
N GLU A 78 -53.68 19.72 -5.49
CA GLU A 78 -55.03 19.54 -4.94
C GLU A 78 -55.30 20.56 -3.83
N LEU A 79 -54.37 20.75 -2.89
CA LEU A 79 -54.50 21.74 -1.81
C LEU A 79 -54.73 23.16 -2.37
N TYR A 80 -53.97 23.55 -3.39
CA TYR A 80 -54.14 24.85 -4.04
C TYR A 80 -55.56 25.03 -4.62
N THR A 81 -56.10 23.97 -5.24
CA THR A 81 -57.44 23.98 -5.85
C THR A 81 -58.54 24.09 -4.79
N VAL A 82 -58.41 23.34 -3.67
CA VAL A 82 -59.35 23.40 -2.54
C VAL A 82 -59.33 24.78 -1.88
N MET A 83 -58.14 25.34 -1.64
CA MET A 83 -57.96 26.69 -1.10
C MET A 83 -58.66 27.75 -1.98
N LYS A 84 -58.44 27.70 -3.30
CA LYS A 84 -59.06 28.63 -4.26
C LYS A 84 -60.60 28.57 -4.19
N THR A 85 -61.15 27.38 -4.03
CA THR A 85 -62.59 27.15 -3.90
C THR A 85 -63.14 27.75 -2.60
N TYR A 86 -62.42 27.58 -1.49
CA TYR A 86 -62.75 28.25 -0.22
C TYR A 86 -62.73 29.78 -0.36
N HIS A 87 -61.69 30.36 -0.96
CA HIS A 87 -61.59 31.81 -1.15
C HIS A 87 -62.75 32.37 -1.96
N MET A 88 -63.17 31.68 -3.02
CA MET A 88 -64.33 32.06 -3.83
C MET A 88 -65.62 32.08 -3.01
N TYR A 89 -65.96 30.98 -2.33
CA TYR A 89 -67.19 30.92 -1.52
C TYR A 89 -67.17 31.87 -0.32
N ASN A 90 -65.99 32.11 0.27
CA ASN A 90 -65.84 33.08 1.34
C ASN A 90 -66.12 34.51 0.85
N ALA A 91 -65.61 34.88 -0.32
CA ALA A 91 -65.90 36.17 -0.95
C ALA A 91 -67.40 36.34 -1.25
N ASP A 92 -68.04 35.30 -1.79
CA ASP A 92 -69.50 35.29 -2.06
C ASP A 92 -70.34 35.42 -0.79
N SER A 93 -69.90 34.80 0.32
CA SER A 93 -70.53 34.92 1.63
C SER A 93 -70.40 36.35 2.20
N ILE A 94 -69.20 36.94 2.12
CA ILE A 94 -68.96 38.33 2.55
C ILE A 94 -69.82 39.31 1.74
N SER A 95 -69.88 39.14 0.41
CA SER A 95 -70.72 39.97 -0.46
C SER A 95 -72.21 39.85 -0.13
N ALA A 96 -72.71 38.64 0.13
CA ALA A 96 -74.09 38.41 0.54
C ALA A 96 -74.39 39.03 1.91
N GLN A 97 -73.46 38.94 2.85
CA GLN A 97 -73.57 39.55 4.18
C GLN A 97 -73.67 41.08 4.10
N SER A 98 -72.85 41.73 3.27
CA SER A 98 -72.90 43.18 3.05
C SER A 98 -74.27 43.62 2.51
N LYS A 99 -74.80 42.89 1.53
CA LYS A 99 -76.15 43.15 0.97
C LYS A 99 -77.26 42.94 2.00
N LEU A 100 -77.14 41.95 2.88
CA LEU A 100 -78.09 41.73 3.98
C LEU A 100 -78.06 42.91 4.96
N LYS A 101 -76.88 43.32 5.43
CA LYS A 101 -76.70 44.47 6.33
C LYS A 101 -77.29 45.76 5.76
N GLU A 102 -77.17 45.97 4.45
CA GLU A 102 -77.79 47.12 3.79
C GLU A 102 -79.33 47.06 3.82
N ALA A 103 -79.92 45.87 3.61
CA ALA A 103 -81.37 45.70 3.69
C ALA A 103 -81.91 45.85 5.12
N GLU A 104 -81.17 45.35 6.12
CA GLU A 104 -81.49 45.56 7.55
C GLU A 104 -81.50 47.07 7.88
N LYS A 105 -80.50 47.82 7.44
CA LYS A 105 -80.47 49.29 7.60
C LYS A 105 -81.62 50.00 6.88
N GLN A 106 -82.08 49.49 5.72
CA GLN A 106 -83.22 50.07 5.01
C GLN A 106 -84.54 49.82 5.74
N GLU A 107 -84.72 48.61 6.28
CA GLU A 107 -85.87 48.24 7.11
C GLU A 107 -85.94 49.11 8.37
N GLU A 108 -84.84 49.25 9.13
CA GLU A 108 -84.77 50.13 10.32
C GLU A 108 -85.15 51.58 10.00
N LYS A 109 -84.68 52.10 8.85
CA LYS A 109 -85.04 53.45 8.38
C LYS A 109 -86.51 53.59 8.01
N GLN A 110 -87.15 52.56 7.44
CA GLN A 110 -88.57 52.59 7.07
C GLN A 110 -89.48 52.42 8.29
N ILE A 111 -89.14 51.52 9.21
CA ILE A 111 -89.87 51.29 10.46
C ILE A 111 -89.72 52.49 11.41
N GLY A 112 -88.51 53.03 11.56
CA GLY A 112 -88.27 54.22 12.39
C GLY A 112 -88.97 55.49 11.90
N LYS A 113 -89.25 55.61 10.59
CA LYS A 113 -90.11 56.68 10.03
C LYS A 113 -91.60 56.46 10.31
N SER A 114 -92.05 55.21 10.42
CA SER A 114 -93.44 54.86 10.75
C SER A 114 -93.77 55.18 12.21
N VAL A 115 -92.84 54.93 13.15
CA VAL A 115 -93.03 55.19 14.58
C VAL A 115 -93.03 56.69 14.90
N LYS A 116 -92.15 57.49 14.27
CA LYS A 116 -92.06 58.95 14.51
C LYS A 116 -93.27 59.77 14.00
N GLN A 117 -94.15 59.18 13.19
CA GLN A 117 -95.31 59.88 12.63
C GLN A 117 -96.61 59.59 13.39
N GLU A 118 -96.66 58.54 14.23
CA GLU A 118 -97.80 58.27 15.12
C GLU A 118 -97.80 59.19 16.35
N ASP A 119 -96.64 59.65 16.83
CA ASP A 119 -96.53 60.59 17.98
C ASP A 119 -96.89 62.06 17.67
N LYS A 120 -97.24 62.40 16.42
CA LYS A 120 -97.53 63.79 16.00
C LYS A 120 -99.01 64.09 15.71
N GLN A 121 -99.95 63.28 16.22
CA GLN A 121 -101.39 63.54 16.14
C GLN A 121 -101.97 63.99 17.48
N THR A 122 -102.00 65.31 17.68
CA THR A 122 -102.94 65.99 18.60
C THR A 122 -104.30 66.19 17.90
N PRO A 123 -105.43 66.18 18.63
CA PRO A 123 -106.76 66.14 18.03
C PRO A 123 -107.31 67.55 17.80
N ARG A 124 -107.70 67.94 16.57
CA ARG A 124 -108.70 69.00 16.33
C ARG A 124 -109.42 68.87 14.98
N SER A 125 -110.75 68.96 15.09
CA SER A 125 -111.87 69.17 14.14
C SER A 125 -112.11 68.21 12.95
N PRO A 126 -113.38 67.82 12.70
CA PRO A 126 -113.78 67.00 11.57
C PRO A 126 -114.18 67.88 10.38
N ASP A 127 -113.57 67.67 9.22
CA ASP A 127 -114.30 67.70 7.94
C ASP A 127 -113.47 67.14 6.79
N SER A 128 -114.14 66.32 5.98
CA SER A 128 -113.76 65.80 4.65
C SER A 128 -112.30 65.39 4.42
N THR A 129 -111.97 64.10 4.60
CA THR A 129 -110.95 63.30 3.85
C THR A 129 -110.69 61.95 4.55
N SER A 130 -111.72 61.13 4.73
CA SER A 130 -111.57 59.78 5.31
C SER A 130 -110.96 58.75 4.34
N ASN A 131 -111.08 58.96 3.01
CA ASN A 131 -110.55 58.01 2.02
C ASN A 131 -109.04 58.13 1.76
N VAL A 132 -108.45 59.34 1.81
CA VAL A 132 -107.02 59.55 1.51
C VAL A 132 -106.09 59.03 2.62
N LYS A 133 -106.51 59.13 3.89
CA LYS A 133 -105.74 58.61 5.05
C LYS A 133 -105.66 57.09 5.12
N PHE A 134 -106.68 56.38 4.60
CA PHE A 134 -106.71 54.92 4.60
C PHE A 134 -105.80 54.34 3.50
N GLU A 135 -105.78 54.97 2.31
CA GLU A 135 -104.86 54.61 1.23
C GLU A 135 -103.39 54.83 1.62
N GLU A 136 -103.05 55.95 2.26
CA GLU A 136 -101.66 56.27 2.63
C GLU A 136 -101.10 55.31 3.70
N LYS A 137 -101.93 54.90 4.69
CA LYS A 137 -101.59 53.86 5.68
C LYS A 137 -101.43 52.48 5.03
N HIS A 138 -102.29 52.14 4.06
CA HIS A 138 -102.22 50.86 3.35
C HIS A 138 -101.00 50.77 2.41
N VAL A 139 -100.68 51.85 1.70
CA VAL A 139 -99.47 51.96 0.86
C VAL A 139 -98.20 51.83 1.69
N ARG A 140 -98.10 52.51 2.84
CA ARG A 140 -96.96 52.36 3.77
C ARG A 140 -96.82 50.93 4.30
N ARG A 141 -97.93 50.29 4.72
CA ARG A 141 -97.93 48.88 5.18
C ARG A 141 -97.52 47.89 4.07
N SER A 142 -97.85 48.17 2.81
CA SER A 142 -97.41 47.38 1.66
C SER A 142 -95.90 47.53 1.37
N SER A 143 -95.35 48.74 1.55
CA SER A 143 -93.94 49.03 1.32
C SER A 143 -93.03 48.36 2.36
N VAL A 144 -93.44 48.36 3.64
CA VAL A 144 -92.74 47.68 4.73
C VAL A 144 -92.72 46.17 4.50
N LYS A 145 -93.87 45.55 4.17
CA LYS A 145 -93.92 44.12 3.80
C LYS A 145 -93.03 43.76 2.61
N LYS A 146 -92.87 44.65 1.64
CA LYS A 146 -91.99 44.44 0.47
C LYS A 146 -90.51 44.44 0.86
N ILE A 147 -90.11 45.30 1.80
CA ILE A 147 -88.75 45.38 2.33
C ILE A 147 -88.44 44.17 3.22
N GLU A 148 -89.39 43.79 4.07
CA GLU A 148 -89.31 42.60 4.92
C GLU A 148 -89.10 41.33 4.07
N LYS A 149 -89.90 41.14 3.01
CA LYS A 149 -89.70 40.04 2.04
C LYS A 149 -88.37 40.11 1.29
N MET A 150 -87.86 41.32 1.01
CA MET A 150 -86.54 41.50 0.39
C MET A 150 -85.41 41.10 1.35
N LYS A 151 -85.50 41.52 2.62
CA LYS A 151 -84.56 41.14 3.68
C LYS A 151 -84.57 39.63 3.87
N GLU A 152 -85.73 39.00 3.97
CA GLU A 152 -85.87 37.55 4.13
C GLU A 152 -85.19 36.79 2.97
N LYS A 153 -85.36 37.27 1.72
CA LYS A 153 -84.66 36.70 0.56
C LYS A 153 -83.14 36.88 0.64
N ARG A 154 -82.65 38.03 1.12
CA ARG A 154 -81.20 38.26 1.31
C ARG A 154 -80.64 37.44 2.48
N GLN A 155 -81.44 37.24 3.53
CA GLN A 155 -81.11 36.40 4.68
C GLN A 155 -80.93 34.95 4.23
N ALA A 156 -81.89 34.40 3.47
CA ALA A 156 -81.80 33.05 2.93
C ALA A 156 -80.57 32.86 2.01
N LYS A 157 -80.25 33.86 1.17
CA LYS A 157 -79.06 33.80 0.31
C LYS A 157 -77.75 33.88 1.11
N TYR A 158 -77.71 34.70 2.16
CA TYR A 158 -76.56 34.76 3.07
C TYR A 158 -76.37 33.44 3.82
N THR A 159 -77.43 32.84 4.36
CA THR A 159 -77.31 31.55 5.08
C THR A 159 -76.83 30.44 4.17
N GLU A 160 -77.31 30.38 2.92
CA GLU A 160 -76.83 29.43 1.91
C GLU A 160 -75.35 29.63 1.57
N ASN A 161 -74.94 30.86 1.25
CA ASN A 161 -73.54 31.18 0.93
C ASN A 161 -72.61 30.94 2.12
N ARG A 162 -73.05 31.29 3.33
CA ARG A 162 -72.31 31.05 4.57
C ARG A 162 -72.09 29.55 4.80
N LEU A 163 -73.12 28.73 4.58
CA LEU A 163 -73.00 27.29 4.70
C LEU A 163 -72.02 26.71 3.67
N LYS A 164 -72.07 27.17 2.42
CA LYS A 164 -71.09 26.79 1.37
C LYS A 164 -69.66 27.17 1.76
N ALA A 165 -69.45 28.38 2.27
CA ALA A 165 -68.14 28.83 2.74
C ALA A 165 -67.62 28.00 3.93
N ILE A 166 -68.48 27.66 4.90
CA ILE A 166 -68.10 26.81 6.03
C ILE A 166 -67.72 25.41 5.56
N LYS A 167 -68.50 24.79 4.66
CA LYS A 167 -68.17 23.48 4.09
C LYS A 167 -66.83 23.51 3.36
N ALA A 168 -66.62 24.48 2.47
CA ALA A 168 -65.37 24.63 1.75
C ALA A 168 -64.17 24.91 2.68
N ARG A 169 -64.38 25.65 3.78
CA ARG A 169 -63.35 25.85 4.80
C ARG A 169 -62.97 24.54 5.49
N ASN A 170 -63.94 23.71 5.85
CA ASN A 170 -63.68 22.43 6.51
C ASN A 170 -62.94 21.48 5.56
N GLU A 171 -63.35 21.41 4.29
CA GLU A 171 -62.62 20.66 3.25
C GLU A 171 -61.17 21.16 3.10
N TYR A 172 -60.97 22.48 3.11
CA TYR A 172 -59.63 23.06 3.06
C TYR A 172 -58.78 22.66 4.29
N LEU A 173 -59.34 22.70 5.50
CA LEU A 173 -58.62 22.29 6.71
C LEU A 173 -58.25 20.80 6.69
N LEU A 174 -59.14 19.93 6.21
CA LEU A 174 -58.85 18.49 6.06
C LEU A 174 -57.76 18.24 5.02
N ALA A 175 -57.86 18.89 3.86
CA ALA A 175 -56.85 18.80 2.81
C ALA A 175 -55.49 19.34 3.27
N LEU A 176 -55.48 20.42 4.06
CA LEU A 176 -54.27 21.00 4.62
C LEU A 176 -53.57 20.02 5.57
N GLU A 177 -54.32 19.38 6.47
CA GLU A 177 -53.77 18.38 7.40
C GLU A 177 -53.22 17.16 6.64
N ALA A 178 -53.96 16.64 5.66
CA ALA A 178 -53.52 15.53 4.82
C ALA A 178 -52.26 15.87 4.01
N THR A 179 -52.18 17.11 3.49
CA THR A 179 -50.99 17.59 2.77
C THR A 179 -49.79 17.70 3.67
N ASN A 180 -49.93 18.28 4.87
CA ASN A 180 -48.86 18.37 5.86
C ASN A 180 -48.35 16.99 6.27
N ALA A 181 -49.25 16.03 6.49
CA ALA A 181 -48.88 14.64 6.77
C ALA A 181 -48.10 14.00 5.61
N SER A 182 -48.51 14.26 4.36
CA SER A 182 -47.83 13.75 3.16
C SER A 182 -46.44 14.35 3.00
N VAL A 183 -46.28 15.65 3.21
CA VAL A 183 -44.98 16.35 3.19
C VAL A 183 -44.07 15.78 4.29
N PHE A 184 -44.58 15.64 5.51
CA PHE A 184 -43.83 15.07 6.62
C PHE A 184 -43.36 13.65 6.31
N LYS A 185 -44.27 12.79 5.85
CA LYS A 185 -43.95 11.41 5.48
C LYS A 185 -42.86 11.34 4.42
N TYR A 186 -42.96 12.15 3.36
CA TYR A 186 -41.98 12.19 2.28
C TYR A 186 -40.57 12.51 2.81
N TYR A 187 -40.43 13.58 3.59
CA TYR A 187 -39.11 14.04 4.05
C TYR A 187 -38.52 13.22 5.20
N ILE A 188 -39.35 12.71 6.09
CA ILE A 188 -38.89 12.02 7.31
C ILE A 188 -38.74 10.51 7.09
N HIS A 189 -39.61 9.91 6.28
CA HIS A 189 -39.64 8.46 6.09
C HIS A 189 -39.26 8.06 4.67
N ASP A 190 -40.00 8.51 3.65
CA ASP A 190 -39.87 7.95 2.31
C ASP A 190 -38.49 8.21 1.69
N LEU A 191 -37.87 9.36 1.96
CA LEU A 191 -36.49 9.65 1.51
C LEU A 191 -35.45 8.75 2.20
N SER A 192 -35.61 8.46 3.49
CA SER A 192 -34.70 7.54 4.20
C SER A 192 -34.87 6.12 3.67
N ASP A 193 -36.12 5.65 3.57
CA ASP A 193 -36.45 4.33 3.05
C ASP A 193 -35.96 4.15 1.60
N LEU A 194 -36.03 5.20 0.77
CA LEU A 194 -35.48 5.16 -0.58
C LEU A 194 -33.97 4.93 -0.58
N ILE A 195 -33.23 5.58 0.31
CA ILE A 195 -31.78 5.41 0.42
C ILE A 195 -31.46 4.01 0.96
N ASP A 196 -32.05 3.65 2.10
CA ASP A 196 -31.74 2.42 2.82
C ASP A 196 -32.18 1.17 2.05
N GLN A 197 -33.37 1.20 1.45
CA GLN A 197 -33.97 0.03 0.80
C GLN A 197 -33.67 -0.05 -0.69
N CYS A 198 -33.47 1.09 -1.37
CA CYS A 198 -33.26 1.07 -2.82
C CYS A 198 -31.82 1.39 -3.21
N CYS A 199 -31.05 2.21 -2.49
CA CYS A 199 -29.66 2.49 -2.90
C CYS A 199 -28.66 1.45 -2.37
N ASP A 200 -28.94 0.86 -1.22
CA ASP A 200 -27.99 -0.05 -0.54
C ASP A 200 -28.34 -1.54 -0.69
N LEU A 201 -29.38 -1.88 -1.46
CA LEU A 201 -29.87 -3.25 -1.58
C LEU A 201 -28.79 -4.21 -2.12
N GLY A 202 -28.14 -4.93 -1.22
CA GLY A 202 -27.15 -5.95 -1.55
C GLY A 202 -25.80 -5.41 -2.06
N TYR A 203 -25.62 -4.10 -2.22
CA TYR A 203 -24.36 -3.52 -2.70
C TYR A 203 -23.22 -3.78 -1.73
N HIS A 204 -23.37 -3.36 -0.47
CA HIS A 204 -22.36 -3.56 0.58
C HIS A 204 -22.03 -5.04 0.78
N ALA A 205 -23.05 -5.90 0.81
CA ALA A 205 -22.86 -7.33 0.97
C ALA A 205 -22.07 -7.93 -0.21
N SER A 206 -22.36 -7.52 -1.44
CA SER A 206 -21.69 -8.03 -2.64
C SER A 206 -20.25 -7.53 -2.76
N LEU A 207 -20.02 -6.25 -2.46
CA LEU A 207 -18.69 -5.66 -2.38
C LEU A 207 -17.84 -6.33 -1.29
N ASN A 208 -18.41 -6.53 -0.10
CA ASN A 208 -17.73 -7.22 1.00
C ASN A 208 -17.34 -8.66 0.61
N ARG A 209 -18.19 -9.41 -0.11
CA ARG A 209 -17.83 -10.75 -0.61
C ARG A 209 -16.68 -10.70 -1.63
N ALA A 210 -16.69 -9.73 -2.54
CA ALA A 210 -15.59 -9.56 -3.51
C ALA A 210 -14.27 -9.22 -2.82
N LEU A 211 -14.28 -8.27 -1.89
CA LEU A 211 -13.10 -7.87 -1.12
C LEU A 211 -12.61 -8.99 -0.18
N ARG A 212 -13.50 -9.76 0.43
CA ARG A 212 -13.09 -10.94 1.22
C ARG A 212 -12.44 -12.02 0.36
N THR A 213 -12.88 -12.15 -0.90
CA THR A 213 -12.22 -13.07 -1.85
C THR A 213 -10.80 -12.60 -2.13
N PHE A 214 -10.59 -11.30 -2.35
CA PHE A 214 -9.27 -10.69 -2.47
C PHE A 214 -8.40 -10.96 -1.24
N LEU A 215 -8.87 -10.58 -0.06
CA LEU A 215 -8.14 -10.76 1.20
C LEU A 215 -7.79 -12.22 1.47
N SER A 216 -8.71 -13.14 1.16
CA SER A 216 -8.44 -14.57 1.29
C SER A 216 -7.38 -15.07 0.32
N ALA A 217 -7.30 -14.53 -0.89
CA ALA A 217 -6.27 -14.91 -1.86
C ALA A 217 -4.88 -14.44 -1.41
N GLU A 218 -4.77 -13.19 -0.95
CA GLU A 218 -3.53 -12.64 -0.37
C GLU A 218 -3.08 -13.43 0.85
N LEU A 219 -3.99 -13.75 1.77
CA LEU A 219 -3.66 -14.49 2.98
C LEU A 219 -3.11 -15.89 2.67
N ASN A 220 -3.69 -16.58 1.69
CA ASN A 220 -3.18 -17.89 1.28
C ASN A 220 -1.79 -17.80 0.62
N LEU A 221 -1.53 -16.75 -0.17
CA LEU A 221 -0.22 -16.52 -0.76
C LEU A 221 0.83 -16.28 0.33
N GLU A 222 0.51 -15.43 1.31
CA GLU A 222 1.41 -15.14 2.43
C GLU A 222 1.67 -16.38 3.29
N GLN A 223 0.63 -17.19 3.54
CA GLN A 223 0.78 -18.45 4.27
C GLN A 223 1.70 -19.43 3.52
N SER A 224 1.50 -19.61 2.21
CA SER A 224 2.36 -20.50 1.39
C SER A 224 3.81 -20.01 1.37
N LYS A 225 4.01 -18.68 1.29
CA LYS A 225 5.34 -18.06 1.38
C LYS A 225 5.99 -18.38 2.72
N HIS A 226 5.27 -18.16 3.82
CA HIS A 226 5.76 -18.41 5.17
C HIS A 226 6.16 -19.88 5.38
N GLU A 227 5.35 -20.84 4.92
CA GLU A 227 5.67 -22.28 4.99
C GLU A 227 6.98 -22.63 4.26
N GLY A 228 7.26 -21.97 3.14
CA GLY A 228 8.48 -22.21 2.38
C GLY A 228 9.71 -21.52 2.97
N LEU A 229 9.55 -20.33 3.54
CA LEU A 229 10.62 -19.64 4.29
C LEU A 229 11.00 -20.42 5.54
N ASP A 230 10.02 -20.93 6.30
CA ASP A 230 10.26 -21.78 7.47
C ASP A 230 11.06 -23.04 7.10
N ALA A 231 10.76 -23.67 5.95
CA ALA A 231 11.55 -24.81 5.47
C ALA A 231 13.02 -24.46 5.14
N ILE A 232 13.27 -23.25 4.62
CA ILE A 232 14.63 -22.76 4.35
C ILE A 232 15.35 -22.44 5.67
N GLU A 233 14.68 -21.75 6.60
CA GLU A 233 15.21 -21.44 7.93
C GLU A 233 15.65 -22.72 8.65
N ASN A 234 14.77 -23.72 8.71
CA ASN A 234 15.10 -25.04 9.24
C ASN A 234 16.31 -25.67 8.54
N ALA A 235 16.46 -25.51 7.21
CA ALA A 235 17.63 -26.07 6.50
C ALA A 235 18.93 -25.33 6.83
N VAL A 236 18.87 -24.00 7.02
CA VAL A 236 20.00 -23.17 7.43
C VAL A 236 20.45 -23.54 8.84
N GLU A 237 19.52 -23.77 9.76
CA GLU A 237 19.82 -24.24 11.11
C GLU A 237 20.50 -25.62 11.14
N ASN A 238 20.23 -26.44 10.11
CA ASN A 238 20.80 -27.79 9.95
C ASN A 238 22.13 -27.82 9.15
N LEU A 239 22.76 -26.66 8.89
CA LEU A 239 24.09 -26.60 8.27
C LEU A 239 25.15 -27.19 9.22
N ASP A 240 25.84 -28.26 8.79
CA ASP A 240 26.82 -28.96 9.62
C ASP A 240 28.04 -29.41 8.82
N ALA A 241 29.14 -28.67 8.99
CA ALA A 241 30.42 -28.95 8.37
C ALA A 241 31.02 -30.32 8.77
N ASN A 242 30.78 -30.79 10.01
CA ASN A 242 31.33 -32.06 10.47
C ASN A 242 30.56 -33.24 9.86
N SER A 243 29.22 -33.15 9.85
CA SER A 243 28.36 -34.13 9.18
C SER A 243 28.65 -34.21 7.69
N ASP A 244 28.83 -33.06 7.02
CA ASP A 244 29.19 -33.01 5.60
C ASP A 244 30.58 -33.60 5.32
N LYS A 245 31.58 -33.30 6.18
CA LYS A 245 32.92 -33.91 6.06
C LYS A 245 32.84 -35.42 6.20
N GLN A 246 32.10 -35.92 7.20
CA GLN A 246 31.93 -37.35 7.41
C GLN A 246 31.26 -38.00 6.18
N ARG A 247 30.20 -37.39 5.67
CA ARG A 247 29.49 -37.86 4.46
C ARG A 247 30.40 -37.88 3.23
N LEU A 248 31.26 -36.89 3.06
CA LEU A 248 32.24 -36.85 1.98
C LEU A 248 33.29 -37.97 2.10
N MET A 249 33.79 -38.20 3.32
CA MET A 249 34.74 -39.28 3.60
C MET A 249 34.12 -40.66 3.38
N GLU A 250 32.84 -40.84 3.73
CA GLU A 250 32.09 -42.08 3.48
C GLU A 250 31.82 -42.29 1.98
N MET A 251 31.41 -41.23 1.26
CA MET A 251 31.14 -41.26 -0.18
C MET A 251 32.38 -41.59 -1.02
N TYR A 252 33.54 -41.06 -0.63
CA TYR A 252 34.82 -41.31 -1.31
C TYR A 252 35.81 -42.09 -0.43
N ASN A 253 35.33 -43.12 0.29
CA ASN A 253 36.14 -43.91 1.23
C ASN A 253 37.48 -44.37 0.65
N ASN A 254 37.49 -44.84 -0.60
CA ASN A 254 38.69 -45.32 -1.28
C ASN A 254 39.80 -44.26 -1.43
N VAL A 255 39.45 -42.97 -1.44
CA VAL A 255 40.40 -41.85 -1.53
C VAL A 255 41.03 -41.56 -0.16
N PHE A 256 40.25 -41.71 0.91
CA PHE A 256 40.64 -41.32 2.27
C PHE A 256 41.09 -42.50 3.15
N CYS A 257 40.96 -43.74 2.66
CA CYS A 257 41.40 -44.93 3.37
C CYS A 257 42.92 -44.88 3.58
N PRO A 258 43.40 -44.94 4.84
CA PRO A 258 44.82 -44.89 5.12
C PRO A 258 45.51 -46.12 4.51
N PRO A 259 46.65 -45.95 3.81
CA PRO A 259 47.38 -47.07 3.24
C PRO A 259 47.93 -47.97 4.34
N MET A 260 48.18 -49.24 3.99
CA MET A 260 48.84 -50.16 4.92
C MET A 260 50.17 -49.59 5.38
N LYS A 261 50.46 -49.74 6.68
CA LYS A 261 51.72 -49.32 7.24
C LYS A 261 52.85 -50.04 6.50
N PHE A 262 53.86 -49.28 6.08
CA PHE A 262 55.07 -49.87 5.53
C PHE A 262 55.74 -50.76 6.56
N GLU A 263 55.91 -52.02 6.20
CA GLU A 263 56.65 -52.98 7.01
C GLU A 263 58.13 -52.99 6.59
N PHE A 264 59.01 -53.15 7.57
CA PHE A 264 60.44 -53.33 7.30
C PHE A 264 60.63 -54.56 6.41
N GLN A 265 61.29 -54.38 5.26
CA GLN A 265 61.60 -55.44 4.31
C GLN A 265 63.06 -55.88 4.50
N PRO A 266 63.31 -57.05 5.11
CA PRO A 266 64.67 -57.54 5.31
C PRO A 266 65.36 -57.81 3.97
N HIS A 267 66.55 -57.27 3.78
CA HIS A 267 67.34 -57.50 2.58
C HIS A 267 68.37 -58.62 2.82
N MET A 268 68.44 -59.62 1.95
CA MET A 268 69.46 -60.69 1.98
C MET A 268 69.57 -61.44 3.33
N GLY A 269 68.44 -61.75 3.97
CA GLY A 269 68.43 -62.51 5.22
C GLY A 269 68.90 -61.72 6.44
N ASP A 270 68.74 -60.39 6.43
CA ASP A 270 68.95 -59.52 7.59
C ASP A 270 68.10 -60.00 8.79
N MET A 271 68.71 -60.80 9.67
CA MET A 271 68.04 -61.49 10.77
C MET A 271 68.37 -60.91 12.15
N LYS A 272 69.06 -59.76 12.29
CA LYS A 272 69.53 -59.33 13.62
C LYS A 272 69.60 -57.81 13.82
N MET A 273 68.47 -57.20 14.15
CA MET A 273 68.42 -55.78 14.57
C MET A 273 69.05 -55.51 15.95
N LYS A 274 69.10 -56.53 16.83
CA LYS A 274 69.50 -56.36 18.25
C LYS A 274 71.00 -56.45 18.54
N GLU A 275 71.80 -57.11 17.69
CA GLU A 275 73.23 -57.38 17.99
C GLU A 275 74.19 -56.22 17.65
N TYR A 276 73.77 -55.21 16.88
CA TYR A 276 74.66 -54.10 16.46
C TYR A 276 74.67 -52.89 17.39
N LEU A 277 73.89 -52.89 18.48
CA LEU A 277 73.75 -51.74 19.40
C LEU A 277 74.87 -51.66 20.46
N GLU A 278 75.83 -52.58 20.50
CA GLU A 278 76.80 -52.69 21.61
C GLU A 278 78.05 -51.78 21.47
N GLY A 279 78.24 -51.13 20.33
CA GLY A 279 79.35 -50.21 20.13
C GLY A 279 79.11 -48.84 20.79
N ARG A 280 79.90 -48.47 21.82
CA ARG A 280 79.80 -47.16 22.52
C ARG A 280 79.71 -45.95 21.58
N ASN A 281 80.40 -45.97 20.43
CA ASN A 281 80.36 -44.89 19.44
C ASN A 281 79.04 -44.80 18.66
N LEU A 282 78.36 -45.93 18.43
CA LEU A 282 77.06 -45.95 17.75
C LEU A 282 75.94 -45.53 18.70
N ILE A 283 75.99 -45.98 19.96
CA ILE A 283 75.06 -45.57 21.01
C ILE A 283 75.08 -44.05 21.16
N THR A 284 76.25 -43.41 21.33
CA THR A 284 76.33 -41.95 21.47
C THR A 284 75.80 -41.20 20.24
N LYS A 285 76.04 -41.70 19.03
CA LYS A 285 75.49 -41.11 17.78
C LYS A 285 73.96 -41.27 17.70
N LEU A 286 73.43 -42.42 18.10
CA LEU A 286 71.99 -42.67 18.14
C LEU A 286 71.31 -41.88 19.26
N GLN A 287 71.93 -41.75 20.43
CA GLN A 287 71.47 -40.89 21.53
C GLN A 287 71.42 -39.43 21.09
N ALA A 288 72.50 -38.92 20.50
CA ALA A 288 72.53 -37.55 19.98
C ALA A 288 71.47 -37.32 18.88
N LYS A 289 71.24 -38.31 18.02
CA LYS A 289 70.18 -38.26 17.00
C LYS A 289 68.78 -38.34 17.63
N HIS A 290 68.58 -39.16 18.66
CA HIS A 290 67.33 -39.25 19.41
C HIS A 290 67.03 -37.93 20.11
N ASP A 291 68.00 -37.35 20.81
CA ASP A 291 67.85 -36.06 21.51
C ASP A 291 67.59 -34.92 20.52
N LEU A 292 68.24 -34.95 19.35
CA LEU A 292 67.96 -34.02 18.26
C LEU A 292 66.54 -34.18 17.73
N LEU A 293 66.09 -35.40 17.43
CA LEU A 293 64.73 -35.68 16.96
C LEU A 293 63.68 -35.31 18.00
N GLN A 294 63.93 -35.59 19.28
CA GLN A 294 63.03 -35.26 20.38
C GLN A 294 62.94 -33.74 20.59
N LYS A 295 64.05 -33.03 20.41
CA LYS A 295 64.06 -31.56 20.41
C LYS A 295 63.28 -31.00 19.21
N THR A 296 63.48 -31.54 18.01
CA THR A 296 62.75 -31.13 16.81
C THR A 296 61.25 -31.47 16.89
N LEU A 297 60.86 -32.61 17.46
CA LEU A 297 59.44 -32.94 17.70
C LEU A 297 58.81 -32.04 18.76
N GLY A 298 59.56 -31.68 19.82
CA GLY A 298 59.10 -30.73 20.84
C GLY A 298 58.95 -29.30 20.29
N GLU A 299 59.73 -28.93 19.28
CA GLU A 299 59.58 -27.69 18.51
C GLU A 299 58.39 -27.77 17.53
N SER A 300 58.16 -28.93 16.89
CA SER A 300 57.02 -29.17 15.98
C SER A 300 55.66 -29.21 16.71
N GLN A 301 55.59 -29.77 17.92
CA GLN A 301 54.37 -29.77 18.73
C GLN A 301 54.01 -28.36 19.26
N ARG A 302 55.00 -27.46 19.41
CA ARG A 302 54.73 -26.06 19.76
C ARG A 302 54.15 -25.25 18.60
N THR A 303 54.43 -25.62 17.36
CA THR A 303 53.79 -25.00 16.18
C THR A 303 52.38 -25.54 15.93
N ASP A 304 52.07 -26.78 16.35
CA ASP A 304 50.75 -27.37 16.13
C ASP A 304 49.68 -26.90 17.14
N CYS A 305 50.08 -26.41 18.32
CA CYS A 305 49.14 -25.81 19.27
C CYS A 305 48.78 -24.34 18.98
N ALA A 306 49.46 -23.67 18.04
CA ALA A 306 49.24 -22.26 17.71
C ALA A 306 48.32 -22.01 16.49
N LEU A 307 47.77 -23.07 15.89
CA LEU A 307 46.72 -22.97 14.86
C LEU A 307 45.30 -22.98 15.44
N ALA A 308 45.19 -23.03 16.77
CA ALA A 308 43.98 -22.70 17.50
C ALA A 308 44.26 -21.48 18.39
N SER A 309 43.69 -20.34 18.02
CA SER A 309 43.66 -19.06 18.75
C SER A 309 44.86 -18.11 18.53
N GLY A 310 44.58 -16.97 17.91
CA GLY A 310 45.57 -15.95 17.53
C GLY A 310 45.92 -14.92 18.62
N ARG A 311 47.10 -14.30 18.49
CA ARG A 311 47.41 -12.85 18.69
C ARG A 311 48.93 -12.54 18.69
N ARG A 312 49.33 -11.59 17.82
CA ARG A 312 50.34 -10.47 17.91
C ARG A 312 51.87 -10.70 17.84
N SER A 313 52.48 -10.02 16.83
CA SER A 313 53.62 -9.05 16.82
C SER A 313 55.00 -9.48 17.38
N SER A 314 56.21 -9.25 16.84
CA SER A 314 56.85 -8.47 15.75
C SER A 314 58.36 -8.91 15.71
N THR A 315 59.17 -8.97 14.64
CA THR A 315 59.81 -7.87 13.88
C THR A 315 60.85 -8.47 12.89
N VAL A 316 61.03 -7.80 11.74
CA VAL A 316 62.14 -7.84 10.76
C VAL A 316 62.04 -8.79 9.52
N ARG A 317 61.37 -8.24 8.50
CA ARG A 317 61.73 -8.20 7.05
C ARG A 317 61.60 -9.48 6.21
N LYS A 318 60.36 -9.80 5.86
CA LYS A 318 59.92 -10.18 4.51
C LYS A 318 58.48 -9.65 4.37
N GLN A 319 58.11 -9.10 3.23
CA GLN A 319 56.80 -8.45 3.01
C GLN A 319 55.66 -9.43 3.30
N ASP A 320 55.03 -9.26 4.46
CA ASP A 320 53.82 -9.96 4.88
C ASP A 320 52.62 -9.36 4.12
N SER A 321 52.10 -10.09 3.14
CA SER A 321 50.79 -9.82 2.55
C SER A 321 49.71 -10.45 3.44
N SER A 322 49.42 -9.79 4.56
CA SER A 322 48.19 -9.97 5.35
C SER A 322 47.22 -8.80 5.15
N GLN A 323 47.36 -8.07 4.05
CA GLN A 323 46.36 -7.12 3.58
C GLN A 323 45.56 -7.85 2.49
N ALA A 324 44.29 -8.14 2.75
CA ALA A 324 43.42 -8.76 1.75
C ALA A 324 43.23 -7.83 0.52
N ILE A 325 43.59 -6.55 0.65
CA ILE A 325 43.42 -5.50 -0.35
C ILE A 325 44.70 -4.64 -0.44
N PRO A 326 45.28 -4.42 -1.64
CA PRO A 326 46.41 -3.51 -1.83
C PRO A 326 46.05 -2.06 -1.46
N LEU A 327 46.93 -1.37 -0.74
CA LEU A 327 46.72 0.02 -0.25
C LEU A 327 46.28 1.00 -1.34
N VAL A 328 46.83 0.87 -2.57
CA VAL A 328 46.44 1.70 -3.72
C VAL A 328 44.96 1.52 -4.10
N VAL A 329 44.42 0.31 -3.98
CA VAL A 329 43.01 0.02 -4.28
C VAL A 329 42.12 0.60 -3.19
N GLU A 330 42.48 0.34 -1.93
CA GLU A 330 41.73 0.81 -0.78
C GLU A 330 41.66 2.35 -0.74
N SER A 331 42.80 3.04 -0.88
CA SER A 331 42.87 4.50 -0.79
C SER A 331 42.21 5.21 -1.97
N CYS A 332 42.35 4.70 -3.20
CA CYS A 332 41.65 5.28 -4.34
C CYS A 332 40.12 5.11 -4.23
N ILE A 333 39.63 3.93 -3.84
CA ILE A 333 38.18 3.68 -3.70
C ILE A 333 37.60 4.53 -2.57
N ARG A 334 38.29 4.62 -1.43
CA ARG A 334 37.87 5.46 -0.30
C ARG A 334 37.71 6.92 -0.72
N PHE A 335 38.68 7.46 -1.46
CA PHE A 335 38.67 8.84 -1.91
C PHE A 335 37.55 9.10 -2.94
N ILE A 336 37.41 8.21 -3.93
CA ILE A 336 36.38 8.29 -4.97
C ILE A 336 34.96 8.18 -4.37
N SER A 337 34.76 7.28 -3.41
CA SER A 337 33.45 7.11 -2.76
C SER A 337 33.03 8.34 -1.95
N ARG A 338 33.99 9.08 -1.38
CA ARG A 338 33.70 10.30 -0.60
C ARG A 338 33.49 11.52 -1.48
N HIS A 339 34.30 11.71 -2.51
CA HIS A 339 34.36 12.96 -3.28
C HIS A 339 33.87 12.84 -4.74
N GLY A 340 33.71 11.62 -5.25
CA GLY A 340 33.47 11.36 -6.68
C GLY A 340 32.00 11.32 -7.12
N LEU A 341 31.04 11.29 -6.20
CA LEU A 341 29.60 11.18 -6.52
C LEU A 341 29.06 12.34 -7.38
N GLN A 342 29.64 13.54 -7.26
CA GLN A 342 29.22 14.73 -7.99
C GLN A 342 30.03 14.96 -9.28
N HIS A 343 31.03 14.13 -9.56
CA HIS A 343 31.96 14.35 -10.67
C HIS A 343 31.52 13.55 -11.90
N GLU A 344 31.16 14.27 -12.97
CA GLU A 344 30.65 13.64 -14.18
C GLU A 344 31.77 12.90 -14.93
N GLY A 345 31.57 11.62 -15.24
CA GLY A 345 32.47 10.90 -16.12
C GLY A 345 33.83 10.51 -15.52
N ILE A 346 33.94 10.45 -14.19
CA ILE A 346 35.14 10.01 -13.42
C ILE A 346 35.96 8.88 -14.06
N PHE A 347 35.30 7.82 -14.53
CA PHE A 347 35.99 6.69 -15.16
C PHE A 347 36.10 6.81 -16.70
N ARG A 348 35.33 7.72 -17.31
CA ARG A 348 35.32 7.98 -18.77
C ARG A 348 36.39 8.99 -19.19
N VAL A 349 36.57 10.06 -18.42
CA VAL A 349 37.56 11.10 -18.69
C VAL A 349 38.94 10.59 -18.22
N SER A 350 39.99 10.98 -18.95
CA SER A 350 41.37 10.59 -18.64
C SER A 350 42.02 11.72 -17.87
N GLY A 351 42.50 11.43 -16.65
CA GLY A 351 43.27 12.39 -15.85
C GLY A 351 44.65 12.70 -16.42
N SER A 352 45.31 13.68 -15.79
CA SER A 352 46.66 14.12 -16.14
C SER A 352 47.66 12.97 -16.02
N GLN A 353 48.31 12.59 -17.13
CA GLN A 353 49.25 11.46 -17.14
C GLN A 353 50.47 11.69 -16.25
N VAL A 354 50.85 12.94 -16.02
CA VAL A 354 51.95 13.28 -15.10
C VAL A 354 51.53 12.96 -13.67
N GLU A 355 50.35 13.45 -13.27
CA GLU A 355 49.80 13.26 -11.93
C GLU A 355 49.45 11.80 -11.63
N VAL A 356 48.87 11.08 -12.60
CA VAL A 356 48.62 9.63 -12.50
C VAL A 356 49.92 8.87 -12.20
N ASN A 357 51.01 9.19 -12.90
CA ASN A 357 52.29 8.53 -12.67
C ASN A 357 52.92 8.95 -11.35
N ASP A 358 52.80 10.21 -10.94
CA ASP A 358 53.33 10.71 -9.67
C ASP A 358 52.65 10.05 -8.46
N ILE A 359 51.31 9.95 -8.49
CA ILE A 359 50.51 9.25 -7.47
C ILE A 359 50.83 7.75 -7.47
N LYS A 360 50.91 7.10 -8.63
CA LYS A 360 51.32 5.69 -8.76
C LYS A 360 52.70 5.45 -8.14
N ASN A 361 53.68 6.29 -8.48
CA ASN A 361 55.04 6.17 -8.00
C ASN A 361 55.11 6.40 -6.47
N ALA A 362 54.24 7.24 -5.89
CA ALA A 362 54.14 7.40 -4.45
C ALA A 362 53.65 6.11 -3.76
N PHE A 363 52.60 5.49 -4.30
CA PHE A 363 52.14 4.18 -3.82
C PHE A 363 53.21 3.09 -3.96
N GLU A 364 53.98 3.08 -5.06
CA GLU A 364 55.08 2.13 -5.26
C GLU A 364 56.26 2.34 -4.29
N ARG A 365 56.44 3.56 -3.78
CA ARG A 365 57.40 3.87 -2.70
C ARG A 365 56.87 3.50 -1.31
N GLY A 366 55.61 3.06 -1.21
CA GLY A 366 54.94 2.73 0.05
C GLY A 366 54.36 3.94 0.79
N GLU A 367 54.23 5.08 0.11
CA GLU A 367 53.57 6.29 0.63
C GLU A 367 52.09 6.27 0.22
N ASP A 368 51.20 6.82 1.05
CA ASP A 368 49.79 7.05 0.68
C ASP A 368 49.55 8.53 0.39
N PRO A 369 49.60 8.96 -0.88
CA PRO A 369 49.36 10.35 -1.27
C PRO A 369 47.91 10.81 -1.05
N LEU A 370 46.99 9.88 -0.71
CA LEU A 370 45.56 10.12 -0.50
C LEU A 370 45.12 9.89 0.96
N ALA A 371 46.06 9.76 1.91
CA ALA A 371 45.74 9.54 3.32
C ALA A 371 45.10 10.76 4.02
N GLY A 372 45.30 11.97 3.49
CA GLY A 372 44.68 13.20 3.98
C GLY A 372 43.40 13.55 3.23
N ASP A 373 42.47 14.25 3.89
CA ASP A 373 41.18 14.67 3.30
C ASP A 373 41.28 15.98 2.50
N GLN A 374 42.47 16.29 1.97
CA GLN A 374 42.72 17.50 1.19
C GLN A 374 42.53 17.20 -0.29
N ASN A 375 41.68 17.98 -0.97
CA ASN A 375 41.37 17.85 -2.40
C ASN A 375 42.48 18.46 -3.29
N ASP A 376 43.73 18.06 -3.05
CA ASP A 376 44.89 18.61 -3.78
C ASP A 376 45.16 17.88 -5.11
N HIS A 377 44.49 16.74 -5.35
CA HIS A 377 44.67 15.92 -6.57
C HIS A 377 43.39 15.91 -7.41
N ASP A 378 43.56 15.90 -8.74
CA ASP A 378 42.45 15.80 -9.68
C ASP A 378 41.78 14.41 -9.62
N MET A 379 40.46 14.40 -9.72
CA MET A 379 39.66 13.21 -9.50
C MET A 379 39.76 12.22 -10.67
N ASP A 380 39.91 12.74 -11.90
CA ASP A 380 40.16 11.92 -13.08
C ASP A 380 41.57 11.29 -13.03
N SER A 381 42.54 11.96 -12.38
CA SER A 381 43.89 11.42 -12.14
C SER A 381 43.85 10.26 -11.12
N ILE A 382 43.13 10.40 -10.01
CA ILE A 382 42.95 9.31 -9.02
C ILE A 382 42.24 8.10 -9.66
N ALA A 383 41.17 8.33 -10.41
CA ALA A 383 40.49 7.28 -11.17
C ALA A 383 41.42 6.65 -12.21
N GLY A 384 42.32 7.43 -12.81
CA GLY A 384 43.38 6.96 -13.71
C GLY A 384 44.37 6.01 -13.05
N VAL A 385 44.81 6.29 -11.81
CA VAL A 385 45.70 5.41 -11.04
C VAL A 385 45.04 4.06 -10.75
N LEU A 386 43.78 4.09 -10.32
CA LEU A 386 43.01 2.86 -10.04
C LEU A 386 42.83 1.99 -11.31
N LYS A 387 42.49 2.61 -12.45
CA LYS A 387 42.43 1.93 -13.76
C LYS A 387 43.78 1.31 -14.13
N LEU A 388 44.86 2.07 -13.97
CA LEU A 388 46.22 1.63 -14.34
C LEU A 388 46.69 0.47 -13.48
N TYR A 389 46.35 0.46 -12.18
CA TYR A 389 46.65 -0.64 -11.27
C TYR A 389 45.95 -1.94 -11.70
N PHE A 390 44.63 -1.88 -11.94
CA PHE A 390 43.87 -3.08 -12.34
C PHE A 390 44.28 -3.62 -13.71
N ARG A 391 44.70 -2.74 -14.64
CA ARG A 391 45.25 -3.17 -15.93
C ARG A 391 46.62 -3.84 -15.80
N GLY A 392 47.38 -3.52 -14.76
CA GLY A 392 48.71 -4.07 -14.51
C GLY A 392 48.73 -5.40 -13.76
N LEU A 393 47.56 -5.94 -13.38
CA LEU A 393 47.46 -7.23 -12.70
C LEU A 393 47.79 -8.39 -13.65
N GLU A 394 48.55 -9.37 -13.15
CA GLU A 394 48.94 -10.58 -13.90
C GLU A 394 47.72 -11.43 -14.28
N HIS A 395 46.69 -11.43 -13.42
CA HIS A 395 45.39 -12.03 -13.68
C HIS A 395 44.33 -10.92 -13.69
N PRO A 396 43.54 -10.76 -14.77
CA PRO A 396 42.51 -9.74 -14.80
C PRO A 396 41.46 -10.02 -13.73
N LEU A 397 41.02 -8.96 -13.04
CA LEU A 397 39.99 -9.02 -11.99
C LEU A 397 38.71 -9.74 -12.43
N PHE A 398 38.39 -9.66 -13.71
CA PHE A 398 37.34 -10.44 -14.33
C PHE A 398 37.96 -11.36 -15.40
N PRO A 399 38.01 -12.68 -15.15
CA PRO A 399 38.39 -13.65 -16.18
C PRO A 399 37.50 -13.49 -17.42
N LYS A 400 38.10 -13.60 -18.61
CA LYS A 400 37.40 -13.41 -19.90
C LYS A 400 36.17 -14.32 -20.04
N ASP A 401 36.20 -15.47 -19.37
CA ASP A 401 35.16 -16.50 -19.39
C ASP A 401 33.87 -16.07 -18.67
N ILE A 402 33.94 -15.13 -17.72
CA ILE A 402 32.79 -14.64 -16.92
C ILE A 402 32.35 -13.23 -17.38
N PHE A 403 33.24 -12.54 -18.10
CA PHE A 403 33.06 -11.15 -18.51
C PHE A 403 31.84 -10.93 -19.42
N HIS A 404 31.59 -11.83 -20.37
CA HIS A 404 30.46 -11.70 -21.30
C HIS A 404 29.11 -11.89 -20.61
N ASP A 405 29.03 -12.79 -19.65
CA ASP A 405 27.82 -13.04 -18.86
C ASP A 405 27.53 -11.88 -17.91
N LEU A 406 28.58 -11.32 -17.28
CA LEU A 406 28.46 -10.16 -16.40
C LEU A 406 27.97 -8.90 -17.14
N ILE A 407 28.53 -8.60 -18.32
CA ILE A 407 28.11 -7.45 -19.14
C ILE A 407 26.68 -7.61 -19.67
N ALA A 408 26.24 -8.84 -19.96
CA ALA A 408 24.87 -9.13 -20.37
C ALA A 408 23.86 -8.88 -19.23
N CYS A 409 24.24 -9.13 -17.97
CA CYS A 409 23.43 -8.77 -16.80
C CYS A 409 23.33 -7.24 -16.63
N VAL A 410 24.45 -6.52 -16.72
CA VAL A 410 24.50 -5.05 -16.50
C VAL A 410 23.81 -4.23 -17.61
N LYS A 411 23.64 -4.78 -18.82
CA LYS A 411 22.97 -4.12 -19.95
C LYS A 411 21.43 -4.19 -19.92
N ARG A 412 20.82 -4.99 -19.04
CA ARG A 412 19.35 -5.09 -18.94
C ARG A 412 18.76 -3.87 -18.21
N GLN A 413 17.81 -3.18 -18.84
CA GLN A 413 17.23 -1.91 -18.34
C GLN A 413 15.99 -2.07 -17.44
N LYS A 414 15.48 -3.29 -17.24
CA LYS A 414 14.41 -3.59 -16.29
C LYS A 414 14.98 -4.39 -15.13
N ILE A 415 14.88 -3.83 -13.93
CA ILE A 415 15.21 -4.52 -12.68
C ILE A 415 14.00 -5.38 -12.30
N THR A 416 14.14 -6.69 -12.39
CA THR A 416 13.28 -7.66 -11.69
C THR A 416 14.07 -8.25 -10.51
N GLU A 417 13.41 -8.73 -9.44
CA GLU A 417 14.07 -9.30 -8.25
C GLU A 417 15.13 -10.38 -8.58
N GLU A 418 14.92 -11.15 -9.65
CA GLU A 418 15.89 -12.13 -10.17
C GLU A 418 17.22 -11.46 -10.61
N THR A 419 17.16 -10.30 -11.26
CA THR A 419 18.37 -9.56 -11.67
C THR A 419 19.08 -8.90 -10.50
N ALA A 420 18.37 -8.56 -9.43
CA ALA A 420 18.96 -8.04 -8.20
C ALA A 420 19.75 -9.13 -7.45
N SER A 421 19.25 -10.38 -7.47
CA SER A 421 19.94 -11.54 -6.87
C SER A 421 21.22 -11.92 -7.63
N GLU A 422 21.19 -11.92 -8.97
CA GLU A 422 22.38 -12.18 -9.79
C GLU A 422 23.44 -11.07 -9.66
N MET A 423 23.00 -9.80 -9.59
CA MET A 423 23.89 -8.67 -9.30
C MET A 423 24.43 -8.71 -7.88
N ALA A 424 23.62 -9.12 -6.89
CA ALA A 424 24.06 -9.32 -5.52
C ALA A 424 25.08 -10.47 -5.41
N CYS A 425 24.96 -11.54 -6.21
CA CYS A 425 25.98 -12.59 -6.31
C CYS A 425 27.30 -12.07 -6.91
N ALA A 426 27.24 -11.26 -7.98
CA ALA A 426 28.42 -10.62 -8.55
C ALA A 426 29.06 -9.59 -7.58
N PHE A 427 28.23 -8.89 -6.81
CA PHE A 427 28.64 -7.93 -5.78
C PHE A 427 29.22 -8.63 -4.55
N LEU A 428 28.64 -9.76 -4.10
CA LEU A 428 29.13 -10.61 -3.02
C LEU A 428 30.44 -11.31 -3.41
N LEU A 429 30.63 -11.70 -4.67
CA LEU A 429 31.92 -12.19 -5.16
C LEU A 429 33.01 -11.09 -5.14
N LEU A 430 32.64 -9.84 -5.40
CA LEU A 430 33.53 -8.67 -5.29
C LEU A 430 33.82 -8.29 -3.82
N ILE A 431 32.81 -8.31 -2.95
CA ILE A 431 32.97 -8.07 -1.50
C ILE A 431 33.82 -9.18 -0.86
N ASN A 432 33.61 -10.45 -1.25
CA ASN A 432 34.44 -11.57 -0.77
C ASN A 432 35.88 -11.52 -1.31
N ALA A 433 36.13 -10.84 -2.43
CA ALA A 433 37.47 -10.55 -2.92
C ALA A 433 38.13 -9.34 -2.24
N PHE A 434 37.34 -8.49 -1.56
CA PHE A 434 37.78 -7.27 -0.87
C PHE A 434 37.09 -7.13 0.51
N PRO A 435 37.44 -7.97 1.49
CA PRO A 435 36.71 -8.09 2.75
C PRO A 435 36.85 -6.91 3.73
N ASP A 436 37.79 -5.98 3.50
CA ASP A 436 38.05 -4.83 4.39
C ASP A 436 37.48 -3.49 3.86
N LEU A 437 36.64 -3.50 2.82
CA LEU A 437 35.89 -2.31 2.41
C LEU A 437 34.74 -2.06 3.40
N ASP A 438 35.07 -1.40 4.50
CA ASP A 438 34.12 -0.97 5.52
C ASP A 438 33.19 0.12 4.95
N LEU A 439 32.13 -0.31 4.24
CA LEU A 439 31.04 0.52 3.76
C LEU A 439 30.13 1.02 4.91
N CYS A 440 30.43 0.71 6.18
CA CYS A 440 29.62 1.10 7.34
C CYS A 440 29.75 2.57 7.78
N SER A 441 30.42 3.46 7.05
CA SER A 441 30.49 4.88 7.44
C SER A 441 29.29 5.75 7.03
N VAL A 442 28.19 5.18 6.51
CA VAL A 442 26.93 5.91 6.26
C VAL A 442 25.90 5.72 7.39
N GLU A 443 26.23 5.00 8.46
CA GLU A 443 25.40 4.94 9.67
C GLU A 443 25.63 6.15 10.58
N LYS A 444 25.31 7.36 10.12
CA LYS A 444 24.96 8.47 11.04
C LYS A 444 23.90 9.38 10.42
N GLN A 445 22.68 8.87 10.28
CA GLN A 445 21.47 9.68 10.49
C GLN A 445 20.29 8.76 10.84
N ASP A 446 19.94 8.80 12.13
CA ASP A 446 18.75 8.35 12.85
C ASP A 446 18.21 6.90 12.68
N PRO A 447 18.08 6.15 13.80
CA PRO A 447 17.57 4.78 13.78
C PRO A 447 16.04 4.78 13.84
N LEU A 448 15.37 4.08 12.92
CA LEU A 448 14.13 3.30 13.14
C LEU A 448 13.64 2.67 11.81
N SER A 449 14.07 1.44 11.53
CA SER A 449 13.25 0.43 10.85
C SER A 449 13.84 -0.97 11.09
N PRO A 450 13.05 -2.00 11.48
CA PRO A 450 13.55 -3.33 11.74
C PRO A 450 13.37 -4.21 10.49
N GLU A 451 14.13 -3.95 9.43
CA GLU A 451 14.23 -4.86 8.29
C GLU A 451 15.64 -4.74 7.72
N GLY A 452 16.35 -5.87 7.67
CA GLY A 452 17.72 -5.97 7.15
C GLY A 452 17.82 -5.84 5.64
N THR A 453 17.19 -4.81 5.06
CA THR A 453 17.21 -4.51 3.64
C THR A 453 18.14 -3.32 3.43
N LEU A 454 19.22 -3.50 2.64
CA LEU A 454 20.13 -2.40 2.32
C LEU A 454 19.36 -1.23 1.69
N PRO A 455 19.67 0.04 2.04
CA PRO A 455 19.00 1.21 1.47
C PRO A 455 19.05 1.19 -0.07
N PRO A 456 17.95 1.59 -0.76
CA PRO A 456 17.94 1.69 -2.23
C PRO A 456 19.11 2.51 -2.76
N GLU A 457 19.51 3.55 -2.04
CA GLU A 457 20.64 4.43 -2.37
C GLU A 457 21.99 3.69 -2.39
N LEU A 458 22.18 2.72 -1.50
CA LEU A 458 23.36 1.85 -1.47
C LEU A 458 23.36 0.86 -2.64
N ILE A 459 22.18 0.33 -3.01
CA ILE A 459 21.99 -0.51 -4.20
C ILE A 459 22.27 0.29 -5.48
N TYR A 460 21.84 1.56 -5.54
CA TYR A 460 22.11 2.46 -6.65
C TYR A 460 23.59 2.85 -6.74
N ALA A 461 24.25 3.13 -5.61
CA ALA A 461 25.68 3.43 -5.56
C ALA A 461 26.52 2.19 -5.95
N ALA A 462 26.19 1.02 -5.43
CA ALA A 462 26.77 -0.27 -5.78
C ALA A 462 26.62 -0.58 -7.27
N HIS A 463 25.42 -0.42 -7.81
CA HIS A 463 25.11 -0.61 -9.22
C HIS A 463 25.85 0.41 -10.11
N PHE A 464 25.94 1.67 -9.68
CA PHE A 464 26.69 2.72 -10.39
C PHE A 464 28.20 2.42 -10.41
N PHE A 465 28.76 1.98 -9.27
CA PHE A 465 30.17 1.63 -9.15
C PHE A 465 30.52 0.38 -9.98
N LEU A 466 29.71 -0.69 -9.91
CA LEU A 466 29.91 -1.90 -10.73
C LEU A 466 29.80 -1.60 -12.22
N ARG A 467 28.80 -0.81 -12.60
CA ARG A 467 28.55 -0.43 -13.99
C ARG A 467 29.66 0.46 -14.52
N ALA A 468 30.17 1.39 -13.71
CA ALA A 468 31.33 2.19 -14.05
C ALA A 468 32.59 1.30 -14.19
N LEU A 469 32.92 0.48 -13.19
CA LEU A 469 34.10 -0.40 -13.21
C LEU A 469 34.06 -1.37 -14.41
N CYS A 470 32.91 -2.01 -14.67
CA CYS A 470 32.73 -2.93 -15.79
C CYS A 470 32.79 -2.23 -17.16
N LEU A 471 32.21 -1.02 -17.30
CA LEU A 471 32.26 -0.28 -18.56
C LEU A 471 33.68 0.25 -18.85
N THR A 472 34.44 0.65 -17.82
CA THR A 472 35.84 1.08 -18.01
C THR A 472 36.78 -0.07 -18.32
N LEU A 473 36.59 -1.23 -17.68
CA LEU A 473 37.39 -2.44 -17.95
C LEU A 473 36.99 -3.12 -19.27
N SER A 474 35.87 -2.72 -19.89
CA SER A 474 35.42 -3.16 -21.22
C SER A 474 35.99 -2.33 -22.38
N LEU A 475 36.64 -1.20 -22.12
CA LEU A 475 37.14 -0.27 -23.14
C LEU A 475 38.69 -0.24 -23.24
N CYS A 476 39.38 -1.23 -22.66
CA CYS A 476 40.81 -1.46 -22.85
C CYS A 476 41.09 -2.84 -23.46
#